data_AF-A0A2S2P0V9-F1
#
_entry.id   AF-A0A2S2P0V9-F1
#
_cell.length_a   1.000
_cell.length_b   1.000
_cell.length_c   1.000
_cell.angle_alpha   90.00
_cell.angle_beta   90.00
_cell.angle_gamma   90.00
#
_symmetry.space_group_name_H-M   'P 1'
#
loop_
_entity.id
_entity.type
_entity.pdbx_description
1 polymer ?
#
loop_
_entity_poly.entity_id
_entity_poly.type
_entity_poly.pdbx_seq_one_letter_code
_entity_poly.pdbx_strand_id
1 'polypeptide(L)'
;MGRAASPRCYHCGHECDSASHTLFDCPFFSGHREELSSKLQRQPSPADLPVILCGPDFESLSFNPEQKHTVLRNAEEDFRLFYRMVEAIMSVKEQEKRARQAAKGR
;
A
#
# COMPACT_ATOMS: atom_id res chain seq x y z
N MET A 1 15.13 -13.32 -13.17
CA MET A 1 13.69 -13.09 -12.89
C MET A 1 13.01 -12.62 -14.18
N GLY A 2 12.07 -13.39 -14.72
CA GLY A 2 11.38 -13.02 -15.97
C GLY A 2 10.38 -11.90 -15.76
N ARG A 3 10.49 -10.83 -16.57
CA ARG A 3 9.44 -9.81 -16.68
C ARG A 3 8.15 -10.46 -17.18
N ALA A 4 7.00 -9.91 -16.79
CA ALA A 4 5.72 -10.33 -17.35
C ALA A 4 5.75 -10.11 -18.87
N ALA A 5 5.15 -11.05 -19.62
CA ALA A 5 5.05 -10.96 -21.08
C ALA A 5 4.16 -9.79 -21.55
N SER A 6 3.34 -9.25 -20.65
CA SER A 6 2.44 -8.13 -20.88
C SER A 6 2.68 -7.06 -19.82
N PRO A 7 2.61 -5.76 -20.17
CA PRO A 7 2.64 -4.68 -19.19
C PRO A 7 1.33 -4.58 -18.40
N ARG A 8 0.27 -5.30 -18.81
CA ARG A 8 -1.05 -5.20 -18.20
C ARG A 8 -1.13 -5.86 -16.83
N CYS A 9 -1.88 -5.26 -15.92
CA CYS A 9 -2.19 -5.86 -14.64
C CYS A 9 -3.00 -7.15 -14.86
N TYR A 10 -2.53 -8.25 -14.29
CA TYR A 10 -3.19 -9.55 -14.42
C TYR A 10 -4.58 -9.58 -13.75
N HIS A 11 -4.75 -8.82 -12.67
CA HIS A 11 -5.94 -8.91 -11.82
C HIS A 11 -7.13 -8.10 -12.37
N CYS A 12 -6.88 -6.97 -13.02
CA CYS A 12 -7.93 -6.07 -13.49
C CYS A 12 -7.82 -5.70 -14.97
N GLY A 13 -6.77 -6.15 -15.67
CA GLY A 13 -6.56 -5.87 -17.10
C GLY A 13 -6.05 -4.46 -17.43
N HIS A 14 -5.81 -3.61 -16.41
CA HIS A 14 -5.26 -2.26 -16.58
C HIS A 14 -3.97 -2.27 -17.39
N GLU A 15 -3.70 -1.23 -18.16
CA GLU A 15 -2.58 -1.18 -19.13
C GLU A 15 -1.18 -1.26 -18.50
N CYS A 16 -1.07 -0.88 -17.22
CA CYS A 16 0.18 -0.85 -16.47
C CYS A 16 0.07 -1.66 -15.15
N ASP A 17 0.99 -2.62 -14.96
CA ASP A 17 1.19 -3.40 -13.75
C ASP A 17 2.27 -2.77 -12.83
N SER A 18 2.13 -1.49 -12.53
CA SER A 18 3.06 -0.78 -11.64
C SER A 18 2.75 -1.06 -10.16
N ALA A 19 3.72 -0.76 -9.28
CA ALA A 19 3.49 -0.77 -7.84
C ALA A 19 2.41 0.24 -7.45
N SER A 20 2.44 1.44 -8.05
CA SER A 20 1.39 2.46 -7.83
C SER A 20 0.01 1.92 -8.17
N HIS A 21 -0.15 1.32 -9.35
CA HIS A 21 -1.42 0.71 -9.74
C HIS A 21 -1.84 -0.39 -8.76
N THR A 22 -0.93 -1.31 -8.46
CA THR A 22 -1.21 -2.46 -7.58
C THR A 22 -1.66 -1.99 -6.18
N LEU A 23 -0.97 -1.02 -5.59
CA LEU A 23 -1.18 -0.55 -4.23
C LEU A 23 -2.28 0.51 -4.10
N PHE A 24 -2.51 1.35 -5.12
CA PHE A 24 -3.40 2.52 -5.03
C PHE A 24 -4.57 2.55 -6.03
N ASP A 25 -4.56 1.73 -7.10
CA ASP A 25 -5.64 1.81 -8.11
C ASP A 25 -6.36 0.48 -8.41
N CYS A 26 -5.70 -0.66 -8.20
CA CYS A 26 -6.22 -1.96 -8.62
C CYS A 26 -7.49 -2.37 -7.84
N PRO A 27 -8.65 -2.53 -8.50
CA PRO A 27 -9.91 -2.81 -7.82
C PRO A 27 -9.95 -4.18 -7.14
N PHE A 28 -9.17 -5.14 -7.63
CA PHE A 28 -9.02 -6.46 -7.01
C PHE A 28 -8.49 -6.38 -5.57
N PHE A 29 -7.63 -5.39 -5.28
CA PHE A 29 -7.03 -5.21 -3.97
C PHE A 29 -7.76 -4.15 -3.12
N SER A 30 -8.94 -3.67 -3.53
CA SER A 30 -9.70 -2.63 -2.83
C SER A 30 -9.94 -2.96 -1.35
N GLY A 31 -10.35 -4.19 -1.04
CA GLY A 31 -10.57 -4.65 0.35
C GLY A 31 -9.32 -4.58 1.24
N HIS A 32 -8.11 -4.67 0.67
CA HIS A 32 -6.87 -4.58 1.44
C HIS A 32 -6.56 -3.15 1.92
N ARG A 33 -7.22 -2.12 1.35
CA ARG A 33 -7.04 -0.73 1.76
C ARG A 33 -8.04 -0.26 2.80
N GLU A 34 -9.04 -1.07 3.16
CA GLU A 34 -10.16 -0.62 3.99
C GLU A 34 -9.71 -0.06 5.35
N GLU A 35 -8.79 -0.75 6.03
CA GLU A 35 -8.29 -0.34 7.34
C GLU A 35 -7.59 1.02 7.28
N LEU A 36 -6.66 1.18 6.33
CA LEU A 36 -5.98 2.46 6.10
C LEU A 36 -6.95 3.54 5.60
N SER A 37 -7.93 3.18 4.78
CA SER A 37 -8.92 4.14 4.25
C SER A 37 -9.83 4.66 5.35
N SER A 38 -10.21 3.80 6.29
CA SER A 38 -10.98 4.17 7.48
C SER A 38 -10.17 5.12 8.37
N LYS A 39 -8.86 4.86 8.54
CA LYS A 39 -7.98 5.74 9.29
C LYS A 39 -7.80 7.13 8.62
N LEU A 40 -7.61 7.16 7.30
CA LEU A 40 -7.43 8.39 6.53
C LEU A 40 -8.74 9.11 6.18
N GLN A 41 -9.89 8.48 6.39
CA GLN A 41 -11.23 8.92 5.95
C GLN A 41 -11.36 9.13 4.43
N ARG A 42 -10.49 8.46 3.66
CA ARG A 42 -10.48 8.45 2.19
C ARG A 42 -9.59 7.31 1.69
N GLN A 43 -9.62 7.04 0.38
CA GLN A 43 -8.68 6.09 -0.22
C GLN A 43 -7.23 6.59 -0.09
N PRO A 44 -6.27 5.69 0.22
CA PRO A 44 -4.85 6.02 0.20
C PRO A 44 -4.38 6.27 -1.25
N SER A 45 -3.37 7.12 -1.37
CA SER A 45 -2.80 7.55 -2.65
C SER A 45 -1.27 7.68 -2.54
N PRO A 46 -0.55 7.75 -3.67
CA PRO A 46 0.90 8.01 -3.65
C PRO A 46 1.30 9.31 -2.95
N ALA A 47 0.41 10.30 -2.89
CA ALA A 47 0.66 11.58 -2.22
C ALA A 47 0.77 11.45 -0.70
N ASP A 48 0.32 10.34 -0.12
CA ASP A 48 0.37 10.07 1.32
C ASP A 48 1.71 9.51 1.77
N LEU A 49 2.52 9.01 0.83
CA LEU A 49 3.77 8.32 1.13
C LEU A 49 4.77 9.18 1.93
N PRO A 50 4.98 10.48 1.62
CA PRO A 50 5.94 11.28 2.39
C PRO A 50 5.58 11.33 3.88
N VAL A 51 4.31 11.62 4.20
CA VAL A 51 3.88 11.74 5.62
C VAL A 51 3.79 10.37 6.30
N ILE A 52 3.38 9.32 5.60
CA ILE A 52 3.28 7.97 6.16
C ILE A 52 4.66 7.38 6.43
N LEU A 53 5.62 7.57 5.51
CA LEU A 53 6.95 6.96 5.61
C LEU A 53 7.93 7.77 6.46
N CYS A 54 7.87 9.10 6.37
CA CYS A 54 8.80 9.99 7.07
C CYS A 54 8.21 10.59 8.35
N GLY A 55 6.90 10.43 8.56
CA GLY A 55 6.19 11.09 9.66
C GLY A 55 5.88 12.56 9.36
N PRO A 56 5.31 13.27 10.35
CA PRO A 56 4.97 14.69 10.23
C PRO A 56 6.23 15.57 10.21
N ASP A 57 6.13 16.72 9.56
CA ASP A 57 7.20 17.73 9.56
C ASP A 57 7.50 18.18 10.99
N PHE A 58 8.79 18.39 11.31
CA PHE A 58 9.21 18.83 12.63
C PHE A 58 8.51 20.13 13.05
N GLU A 59 8.33 21.07 12.12
CA GLU A 59 7.69 22.37 12.35
C GLU A 59 6.18 22.24 12.65
N SER A 60 5.56 21.13 12.25
CA SER A 60 4.14 20.86 12.52
C SER A 60 3.89 20.27 13.91
N LEU A 61 4.95 19.88 14.63
CA LEU A 61 4.83 19.29 15.96
C LEU A 61 4.47 20.36 17.00
N SER A 62 3.47 20.05 17.83
CA SER A 62 3.13 20.87 18.98
C SER A 62 4.26 20.87 20.02
N PHE A 63 4.47 22.01 20.68
CA PHE A 63 5.34 22.10 21.87
C PHE A 63 4.70 21.46 23.11
N ASN A 64 3.39 21.20 23.09
CA ASN A 64 2.72 20.45 24.15
C ASN A 64 3.10 18.95 24.04
N PRO A 65 3.69 18.34 25.09
CA PRO A 65 4.11 16.95 25.09
C PRO A 65 3.02 15.93 24.76
N GLU A 66 1.79 16.13 25.26
CA GLU A 66 0.67 15.20 25.06
C GLU A 66 0.17 15.24 23.61
N GLN A 67 0.08 16.45 23.05
CA GLN A 67 -0.31 16.64 21.66
C GLN A 67 0.76 16.08 20.72
N LYS A 68 2.04 16.37 21.01
CA LYS A 68 3.19 15.81 20.28
C LYS A 68 3.17 14.28 20.29
N HIS A 69 2.98 13.67 21.46
CA HIS A 69 2.90 12.22 21.59
C HIS A 69 1.73 11.65 20.78
N THR A 70 0.58 12.30 20.82
CA THR A 70 -0.61 11.89 20.04
C THR A 70 -0.34 11.92 18.54
N VAL A 71 0.28 12.98 18.03
CA VAL A 71 0.65 13.12 16.62
C VAL A 71 1.62 12.03 16.19
N LEU A 72 2.67 11.78 16.98
CA LEU A 72 3.66 10.74 16.67
C LEU A 72 3.05 9.33 16.69
N ARG A 73 2.21 9.02 17.69
CA ARG A 73 1.51 7.74 17.76
C ARG A 73 0.57 7.53 16.57
N ASN A 74 -0.10 8.59 16.10
CA ASN A 74 -0.93 8.50 14.90
C ASN A 74 -0.09 8.21 13.66
N ALA A 75 1.06 8.89 13.49
CA ALA A 75 1.95 8.64 12.38
C ALA A 75 2.52 7.20 12.39
N GLU A 76 2.85 6.68 13.56
CA GLU A 76 3.28 5.27 13.72
C GLU A 76 2.16 4.30 13.30
N GLU A 77 0.92 4.56 13.71
CA GLU A 77 -0.21 3.72 13.31
C GLU A 77 -0.49 3.80 11.81
N ASP A 78 -0.41 4.99 11.20
CA ASP A 78 -0.57 5.16 9.75
C ASP A 78 0.50 4.36 8.99
N PHE A 79 1.76 4.40 9.43
CA PHE A 79 2.85 3.58 8.89
C PHE A 79 2.57 2.08 9.05
N ARG A 80 2.12 1.64 10.23
CA ARG A 80 1.81 0.23 10.53
C ARG A 80 0.71 -0.29 9.62
N LEU A 81 -0.36 0.48 9.43
CA LEU A 81 -1.48 0.13 8.55
C LEU A 81 -1.04 0.09 7.09
N PHE A 82 -0.26 1.06 6.64
CA PHE A 82 0.30 1.08 5.29
C PHE A 82 1.21 -0.13 5.03
N TYR A 83 2.11 -0.46 5.97
CA TYR A 83 2.99 -1.61 5.84
C TYR A 83 2.20 -2.91 5.71
N ARG A 84 1.21 -3.12 6.59
CA ARG A 84 0.32 -4.29 6.54
C ARG A 84 -0.40 -4.40 5.20
N MET A 85 -0.94 -3.28 4.69
CA MET A 85 -1.60 -3.23 3.38
C MET A 85 -0.64 -3.67 2.27
N VAL A 86 0.57 -3.10 2.22
CA VAL A 86 1.58 -3.43 1.20
C VAL A 86 1.98 -4.90 1.28
N GLU A 87 2.28 -5.40 2.47
CA GLU A 87 2.68 -6.79 2.70
C GLU A 87 1.59 -7.77 2.25
N ALA A 88 0.33 -7.52 2.61
CA ALA A 88 -0.79 -8.38 2.23
C ALA A 88 -1.00 -8.41 0.71
N ILE A 89 -1.03 -7.25 0.06
CA ILE A 89 -1.21 -7.14 -1.40
C ILE A 89 -0.07 -7.84 -2.14
N MET A 90 1.18 -7.57 -1.75
CA MET A 90 2.36 -8.14 -2.41
C MET A 90 2.45 -9.65 -2.21
N SER A 91 2.10 -10.14 -1.01
CA SER A 91 2.06 -11.58 -0.70
C SER A 91 1.05 -12.32 -1.58
N VAL A 92 -0.17 -11.80 -1.70
CA VAL A 92 -1.22 -12.39 -2.56
C VAL A 92 -0.75 -12.39 -4.03
N LYS A 93 -0.27 -11.24 -4.53
CA LYS A 93 0.20 -11.12 -5.91
C LYS A 93 1.33 -12.10 -6.23
N GLU A 94 2.27 -12.30 -5.30
CA GLU A 94 3.37 -13.24 -5.46
C GLU A 94 2.88 -14.70 -5.45
N GLN A 95 2.04 -15.07 -4.48
CA GLN A 95 1.48 -16.43 -4.38
C GLN A 95 0.77 -16.84 -5.66
N GLU A 96 -0.07 -15.98 -6.21
CA GLU A 96 -0.74 -16.28 -7.46
C GLU A 96 0.24 -16.35 -8.65
N LYS A 97 1.27 -15.50 -8.68
CA LYS A 97 2.31 -15.58 -9.72
C LYS A 97 3.02 -16.93 -9.67
N ARG A 98 3.34 -17.41 -8.47
CA ARG A 98 3.96 -18.72 -8.24
C ARG A 98 3.04 -19.86 -8.69
N ALA A 99 1.76 -19.82 -8.33
CA ALA A 99 0.76 -20.81 -8.75
C ALA A 99 0.64 -20.87 -10.28
N ARG A 100 0.61 -19.72 -10.96
CA ARG A 100 0.58 -19.65 -12.44
C ARG A 100 1.82 -20.23 -13.09
N GLN A 101 3.00 -19.99 -12.53
CA GLN A 101 4.25 -20.55 -13.05
C GLN A 101 4.30 -22.07 -12.89
N ALA A 102 3.85 -22.59 -11.75
CA ALA A 102 3.74 -24.03 -11.51
C ALA A 102 2.77 -24.71 -12.50
N ALA A 103 1.65 -24.06 -12.83
CA ALA A 103 0.67 -24.59 -13.79
C ALA A 103 1.17 -24.58 -15.25
N LYS A 104 2.06 -23.65 -15.63
CA LYS A 104 2.65 -23.58 -16.98
C LYS A 104 3.84 -24.51 -17.20
N GLY A 105 4.45 -25.00 -16.11
CA GLY A 105 5.57 -25.94 -16.16
C GLY A 105 5.17 -27.42 -16.16
N ARG A 106 3.86 -27.71 -16.24
CA ARG A 106 3.28 -29.03 -16.50
C ARG A 106 2.80 -29.08 -17.94
#